data_AF-A0AAW2Z274-F1
#
_entry.id   AF-A0AAW2Z274-F1
#
_cell.length_a   1.000
_cell.length_b   1.000
_cell.length_c   1.000
_cell.angle_alpha   90.00
_cell.angle_beta   90.00
_cell.angle_gamma   90.00
#
_symmetry.space_group_name_H-M   'P 1'
#
loop_
_entity.id
_entity.type
_entity.pdbx_description
1 polymer ?
#
loop_
_entity_poly.entity_id
_entity_poly.type
_entity_poly.pdbx_seq_one_letter_code
_entity_poly.pdbx_strand_id
1 'polypeptide(L)'
;MIGKNAAEAVPLIVQVGKSNPSYQVKRYCCEALSMICSNVDSAAIDFIQDVLLNTKTDSFAPSNQQKDADHARYMAALSLCRLASSTNIAVGPLKEALYKDSNRYVNGFALLALKMLGTEESVIVVDEYTNKTGGYCLKTSVDDPW
;
A
#
# COMPACT_ATOMS: atom_id res chain seq x y z
N MET A 1 -1.94 -16.24 15.01
CA MET A 1 -1.77 -16.80 13.66
C MET A 1 -3.02 -17.61 13.35
N ILE A 2 -3.84 -17.19 12.40
CA ILE A 2 -5.09 -17.87 12.05
C ILE A 2 -4.70 -18.98 11.06
N GLY A 3 -4.72 -20.24 11.49
CA GLY A 3 -3.98 -21.37 10.90
C GLY A 3 -4.29 -21.75 9.44
N LYS A 4 -3.72 -22.88 8.97
CA LYS A 4 -3.76 -23.38 7.57
C LYS A 4 -5.12 -23.26 6.85
N ASN A 5 -6.24 -23.38 7.56
CA ASN A 5 -7.59 -23.27 6.99
C ASN A 5 -7.92 -21.87 6.46
N ALA A 6 -7.25 -20.81 6.94
CA ALA A 6 -7.49 -19.45 6.46
C ALA A 6 -6.89 -19.21 5.07
N ALA A 7 -5.83 -19.92 4.70
CA ALA A 7 -5.15 -19.76 3.41
C ALA A 7 -6.04 -20.14 2.21
N GLU A 8 -6.97 -21.08 2.40
CA GLU A 8 -7.93 -21.50 1.36
C GLU A 8 -8.89 -20.36 0.95
N ALA A 9 -9.04 -19.33 1.78
CA ALA A 9 -9.87 -18.16 1.46
C ALA A 9 -9.18 -17.16 0.53
N VAL A 10 -7.86 -17.23 0.35
CA VAL A 10 -7.07 -16.23 -0.41
C VAL A 10 -7.59 -16.06 -1.84
N PRO A 11 -7.82 -17.12 -2.64
CA PRO A 11 -8.32 -16.96 -4.01
C PRO A 11 -9.68 -16.23 -4.07
N LEU A 12 -10.58 -16.56 -3.14
CA LEU A 12 -11.90 -15.95 -3.08
C LEU A 12 -11.83 -14.47 -2.65
N ILE A 13 -10.97 -14.13 -1.69
CA ILE A 13 -10.78 -12.74 -1.25
C ILE A 13 -10.19 -11.89 -2.39
N VAL A 14 -9.19 -12.42 -3.11
CA VAL A 14 -8.62 -11.76 -4.29
C VAL A 14 -9.69 -11.57 -5.39
N GLN A 15 -10.49 -12.60 -5.66
CA GLN A 15 -11.57 -12.52 -6.65
C GLN A 15 -12.61 -11.44 -6.28
N VAL A 16 -13.06 -11.42 -5.03
CA VAL A 16 -14.00 -10.41 -4.53
C VAL A 16 -13.39 -9.01 -4.64
N GLY A 17 -12.14 -8.82 -4.23
CA GLY A 17 -11.45 -7.53 -4.30
C GLY A 17 -11.28 -7.00 -5.72
N LYS A 18 -11.01 -7.89 -6.69
CA LYS A 18 -10.85 -7.52 -8.11
C LYS A 18 -12.19 -7.19 -8.79
N SER A 19 -13.25 -7.91 -8.45
CA SER A 19 -14.57 -7.77 -9.10
C SER A 19 -15.45 -6.69 -8.48
N ASN A 20 -15.21 -6.31 -7.22
CA ASN A 20 -16.05 -5.35 -6.52
C ASN A 20 -15.60 -3.90 -6.76
N PRO A 21 -16.51 -2.99 -7.18
CA PRO A 21 -16.16 -1.60 -7.42
C PRO A 21 -15.95 -0.79 -6.13
N SER A 22 -16.39 -1.29 -4.97
CA SER A 22 -16.29 -0.57 -3.70
C SER A 22 -14.84 -0.52 -3.19
N TYR A 23 -14.34 0.70 -3.00
CA TYR A 23 -13.03 0.94 -2.37
C TYR A 23 -12.95 0.39 -0.95
N GLN A 24 -14.07 0.41 -0.21
CA GLN A 24 -14.13 -0.18 1.13
C GLN A 24 -13.94 -1.69 1.08
N VAL A 25 -14.54 -2.37 0.10
CA VAL A 25 -14.33 -3.81 -0.10
C VAL A 25 -12.87 -4.09 -0.43
N LYS A 26 -12.25 -3.31 -1.35
CA LYS A 26 -10.82 -3.44 -1.66
C LYS A 26 -9.93 -3.26 -0.42
N ARG A 27 -10.22 -2.28 0.42
CA ARG A 27 -9.53 -2.05 1.70
C ARG A 27 -9.63 -3.28 2.60
N TYR A 28 -10.84 -3.80 2.84
CA TYR A 28 -11.02 -4.96 3.72
C TYR A 28 -10.38 -6.23 3.14
N CYS A 29 -10.39 -6.40 1.82
CA CYS A 29 -9.65 -7.48 1.17
C CYS A 29 -8.14 -7.37 1.42
N CYS A 30 -7.54 -6.18 1.27
CA CYS A 30 -6.11 -5.97 1.57
C CYS A 30 -5.79 -6.33 3.02
N GLU A 31 -6.59 -5.81 3.96
CA GLU A 31 -6.41 -6.08 5.39
C GLU A 31 -6.52 -7.57 5.71
N ALA A 32 -7.57 -8.23 5.22
CA ALA A 32 -7.78 -9.66 5.42
C ALA A 32 -6.63 -10.50 4.87
N LEU A 33 -6.19 -10.24 3.64
CA LEU A 33 -5.07 -10.94 3.01
C LEU A 33 -3.79 -10.82 3.86
N SER A 34 -3.51 -9.63 4.39
CA SER A 34 -2.34 -9.38 5.25
C SER A 34 -2.38 -10.09 6.61
N MET A 35 -3.58 -10.46 7.08
CA MET A 35 -3.77 -11.17 8.35
C MET A 35 -3.76 -12.69 8.19
N ILE A 36 -4.16 -13.17 7.01
CA ILE A 36 -4.25 -14.59 6.67
C ILE A 36 -2.89 -15.16 6.26
N CYS A 37 -2.15 -14.44 5.40
CA CYS A 37 -0.97 -15.00 4.77
C CYS A 37 0.27 -14.75 5.64
N SER A 38 0.92 -15.83 6.09
CA SER A 38 2.30 -15.81 6.58
C SER A 38 3.33 -16.02 5.46
N ASN A 39 2.86 -16.29 4.23
CA ASN A 39 3.69 -16.63 3.08
C ASN A 39 3.38 -15.67 1.92
N VAL A 40 4.39 -15.46 1.07
CA VAL A 40 4.34 -14.66 -0.16
C VAL A 40 3.42 -15.35 -1.19
N ASP A 41 2.11 -15.11 -1.11
CA ASP A 41 1.15 -15.49 -2.15
C ASP A 41 1.19 -14.42 -3.26
N SER A 42 1.63 -14.80 -4.46
CA SER A 42 1.79 -13.86 -5.57
C SER A 42 0.48 -13.21 -5.98
N ALA A 43 -0.64 -13.94 -5.96
CA ALA A 43 -1.94 -13.38 -6.35
C ALA A 43 -2.45 -12.34 -5.32
N ALA A 44 -2.19 -12.58 -4.03
CA ALA A 44 -2.46 -11.60 -2.99
C ALA A 44 -1.58 -10.35 -3.14
N ILE A 45 -0.28 -10.54 -3.39
CA ILE A 45 0.66 -9.43 -3.63
C ILE A 45 0.23 -8.60 -4.83
N ASP A 46 0.00 -9.23 -5.98
CA ASP A 46 -0.39 -8.55 -7.22
C ASP A 46 -1.66 -7.72 -7.01
N PHE A 47 -2.65 -8.29 -6.30
CA PHE A 47 -3.87 -7.56 -5.97
C PHE A 47 -3.60 -6.35 -5.07
N ILE A 48 -2.84 -6.51 -3.99
CA ILE A 48 -2.56 -5.41 -3.07
C ILE A 48 -1.72 -4.32 -3.77
N GLN A 49 -0.76 -4.70 -4.61
CA GLN A 49 0.01 -3.76 -5.44
C GLN A 49 -0.88 -2.97 -6.40
N ASP A 50 -1.81 -3.64 -7.08
CA ASP A 50 -2.81 -2.98 -7.93
C ASP A 50 -3.66 -1.99 -7.13
N VAL A 51 -4.12 -2.38 -5.93
CA VAL A 51 -4.88 -1.47 -5.07
C VAL A 51 -4.05 -0.22 -4.74
N LEU A 52 -2.80 -0.40 -4.30
CA LEU A 52 -1.90 0.69 -3.94
C LEU A 52 -1.66 1.67 -5.09
N LEU A 53 -1.43 1.18 -6.31
CA LEU A 53 -0.98 2.03 -7.41
C LEU A 53 -2.14 2.57 -8.28
N ASN A 54 -3.23 1.81 -8.39
CA ASN A 54 -4.27 2.05 -9.39
C ASN A 54 -5.65 2.39 -8.80
N THR A 55 -5.86 2.27 -7.48
CA THR A 55 -7.17 2.63 -6.87
C THR A 55 -7.31 4.14 -6.71
N LYS A 56 -7.74 4.82 -7.77
CA LYS A 56 -7.95 6.27 -7.83
C LYS A 56 -9.37 6.56 -8.30
N THR A 57 -9.97 7.62 -7.75
CA THR A 57 -11.21 8.19 -8.28
C THR A 57 -10.90 9.18 -9.39
N ASP A 58 -11.90 9.52 -10.20
CA ASP A 58 -11.84 10.74 -10.99
C ASP A 58 -11.81 12.00 -10.08
N SER A 59 -11.42 13.13 -10.64
CA SER A 59 -11.32 14.42 -9.92
C SER A 59 -12.67 15.02 -9.51
N PHE A 60 -13.78 14.49 -10.03
CA PHE A 60 -15.14 14.97 -9.79
C PHE A 60 -15.91 14.08 -8.80
N ALA A 61 -15.32 12.98 -8.36
CA ALA A 61 -15.96 12.04 -7.47
C ALA A 61 -16.32 12.72 -6.14
N PRO A 62 -17.45 12.35 -5.53
CA PRO A 62 -17.81 12.81 -4.19
C PRO A 62 -16.67 12.63 -3.18
N SER A 63 -16.53 13.57 -2.24
CA SER A 63 -15.41 13.60 -1.29
C SER A 63 -15.31 12.35 -0.41
N ASN A 64 -16.43 11.68 -0.13
CA ASN A 64 -16.45 10.39 0.56
C ASN A 64 -15.83 9.27 -0.28
N GLN A 65 -16.09 9.23 -1.59
CA GLN A 65 -15.48 8.24 -2.49
C GLN A 65 -13.98 8.46 -2.63
N GLN A 66 -13.53 9.72 -2.71
CA GLN A 66 -12.10 10.06 -2.73
C GLN A 66 -11.41 9.53 -1.46
N LYS A 67 -12.01 9.81 -0.28
CA LYS A 67 -11.51 9.31 1.01
C LYS A 67 -11.46 7.78 1.04
N ASP A 68 -12.50 7.09 0.57
CA ASP A 68 -12.53 5.63 0.58
C ASP A 68 -11.46 5.03 -0.36
N ALA A 69 -11.22 5.65 -1.52
CA ALA A 69 -10.12 5.25 -2.41
C ALA A 69 -8.75 5.47 -1.75
N ASP A 70 -8.53 6.61 -1.13
CA ASP A 70 -7.31 6.90 -0.37
C ASP A 70 -7.11 5.90 0.78
N HIS A 71 -8.20 5.52 1.44
CA HIS A 71 -8.21 4.53 2.50
C HIS A 71 -7.82 3.13 2.03
N ALA A 72 -8.26 2.75 0.84
CA ALA A 72 -7.82 1.50 0.22
C ALA A 72 -6.32 1.53 -0.07
N ARG A 73 -5.79 2.64 -0.61
CA ARG A 73 -4.36 2.77 -0.97
C ARG A 73 -3.43 2.73 0.24
N TYR A 74 -3.71 3.47 1.31
CA TYR A 74 -2.82 3.38 2.49
C TYR A 74 -2.91 2.00 3.18
N MET A 75 -4.08 1.35 3.17
CA MET A 75 -4.21 0.01 3.74
C MET A 75 -3.43 -1.00 2.90
N ALA A 76 -3.43 -0.83 1.58
CA ALA A 76 -2.62 -1.64 0.69
C ALA A 76 -1.11 -1.49 0.99
N ALA A 77 -0.62 -0.27 1.23
CA ALA A 77 0.78 -0.05 1.64
C ALA A 77 1.15 -0.82 2.92
N LEU A 78 0.32 -0.73 3.96
CA LEU A 78 0.53 -1.47 5.21
C LEU A 78 0.42 -2.99 5.02
N SER A 79 -0.51 -3.42 4.18
CA SER A 79 -0.77 -4.84 3.90
C SER A 79 0.41 -5.49 3.16
N LEU A 80 1.01 -4.79 2.18
CA LEU A 80 2.22 -5.25 1.50
C LEU A 80 3.38 -5.46 2.48
N CYS A 81 3.62 -4.51 3.38
CA CYS A 81 4.69 -4.65 4.38
C CYS A 81 4.51 -5.89 5.26
N ARG A 82 3.28 -6.19 5.70
CA ARG A 82 2.98 -7.37 6.52
C ARG A 82 3.16 -8.68 5.75
N LEU A 83 2.67 -8.73 4.51
CA LEU A 83 2.64 -9.95 3.71
C LEU A 83 4.00 -10.29 3.09
N ALA A 84 4.78 -9.27 2.76
CA ALA A 84 6.08 -9.37 2.11
C ALA A 84 7.22 -8.99 3.08
N SER A 85 7.00 -9.14 4.39
CA SER A 85 7.96 -8.76 5.42
C SER A 85 9.34 -9.36 5.15
N SER A 86 10.39 -8.55 5.21
CA SER A 86 11.77 -8.96 4.93
C SER A 86 12.04 -9.47 3.51
N THR A 87 11.16 -9.16 2.53
CA THR A 87 11.40 -9.40 1.11
C THR A 87 11.40 -8.08 0.32
N ASN A 88 12.13 -8.03 -0.80
CA ASN A 88 12.19 -6.84 -1.64
C ASN A 88 10.98 -6.67 -2.58
N ILE A 89 10.06 -7.64 -2.63
CA ILE A 89 8.92 -7.64 -3.56
C ILE A 89 8.04 -6.39 -3.39
N ALA A 90 7.91 -5.90 -2.15
CA ALA A 90 7.11 -4.72 -1.85
C ALA A 90 7.87 -3.39 -2.06
N VAL A 91 9.19 -3.39 -2.20
CA VAL A 91 10.00 -2.15 -2.23
C VAL A 91 9.65 -1.28 -3.44
N GLY A 92 9.60 -1.86 -4.65
CA GLY A 92 9.28 -1.13 -5.87
C GLY A 92 7.93 -0.40 -5.82
N PRO A 93 6.80 -1.10 -5.59
CA PRO A 93 5.48 -0.49 -5.47
C PRO A 93 5.38 0.56 -4.35
N LEU A 94 5.99 0.31 -3.19
CA LEU A 94 5.99 1.27 -2.09
C LEU A 94 6.83 2.52 -2.43
N LYS A 95 7.99 2.36 -3.09
CA LYS A 95 8.80 3.47 -3.61
C LYS A 95 7.98 4.29 -4.60
N GLU A 96 7.26 3.65 -5.50
CA GLU A 96 6.41 4.36 -6.45
C GLU A 96 5.30 5.14 -5.75
N ALA A 97 4.60 4.55 -4.79
CA ALA A 97 3.59 5.24 -4.00
C ALA A 97 4.17 6.40 -3.19
N LEU A 98 5.39 6.26 -2.65
CA LEU A 98 6.09 7.31 -1.89
C LEU A 98 6.36 8.56 -2.74
N TYR A 99 6.81 8.39 -3.98
CA TYR A 99 7.20 9.51 -4.83
C TYR A 99 6.09 10.03 -5.75
N LYS A 100 5.15 9.17 -6.18
CA LYS A 100 4.19 9.51 -7.24
C LYS A 100 2.73 9.63 -6.80
N ASP A 101 2.32 9.05 -5.66
CA ASP A 101 0.91 9.17 -5.25
C ASP A 101 0.60 10.63 -4.90
N SER A 102 -0.50 11.19 -5.39
CA SER A 102 -0.88 12.60 -5.16
C SER A 102 -1.21 12.89 -3.69
N ASN A 103 -1.67 11.89 -2.94
CA ASN A 103 -2.11 12.03 -1.56
C ASN A 103 -0.93 11.85 -0.57
N ARG A 104 -0.66 12.90 0.21
CA ARG A 104 0.41 12.90 1.22
C ARG A 104 0.29 11.80 2.28
N TYR A 105 -0.92 11.36 2.62
CA TYR A 105 -1.12 10.28 3.58
C TYR A 105 -0.71 8.95 2.97
N VAL A 106 -1.02 8.70 1.70
CA VAL A 106 -0.55 7.51 0.99
C VAL A 106 0.98 7.50 0.93
N ASN A 107 1.61 8.65 0.64
CA ASN A 107 3.07 8.76 0.68
C ASN A 107 3.62 8.44 2.09
N GLY A 108 3.02 8.99 3.15
CA GLY A 108 3.44 8.75 4.53
C GLY A 108 3.31 7.28 4.96
N PHE A 109 2.22 6.61 4.57
CA PHE A 109 2.04 5.18 4.82
C PHE A 109 2.99 4.31 4.00
N ALA A 110 3.32 4.71 2.76
CA ALA A 110 4.34 4.04 1.96
C ALA A 110 5.74 4.15 2.61
N LEU A 111 6.10 5.33 3.12
CA LEU A 111 7.34 5.53 3.86
C LEU A 111 7.40 4.66 5.14
N LEU A 112 6.30 4.63 5.90
CA LEU A 112 6.19 3.79 7.09
C LEU A 112 6.34 2.31 6.74
N ALA A 113 5.67 1.85 5.69
CA ALA A 113 5.75 0.47 5.20
C ALA A 113 7.18 0.10 4.76
N LEU A 114 7.88 0.98 4.04
CA LEU A 114 9.29 0.79 3.68
C LEU A 114 10.17 0.66 4.91
N LYS A 115 10.01 1.56 5.90
CA LYS A 115 10.76 1.49 7.16
C LYS A 115 10.51 0.18 7.91
N MET A 116 9.28 -0.33 7.86
CA MET A 116 8.90 -1.58 8.52
C MET A 116 9.37 -2.84 7.77
N LEU A 117 9.59 -2.79 6.45
CA LEU A 117 10.17 -3.90 5.69
C LEU A 117 11.59 -4.23 6.17
N GLY A 118 12.39 -3.20 6.44
CA GLY A 118 13.72 -3.33 7.03
C GLY A 118 14.74 -4.08 6.17
N THR A 119 14.46 -4.28 4.87
CA THR A 119 15.44 -4.80 3.92
C THR A 119 16.45 -3.73 3.56
N GLU A 120 17.66 -4.11 3.13
CA GLU A 120 18.70 -3.17 2.71
C GLU A 120 18.18 -2.18 1.64
N GLU A 121 17.46 -2.69 0.64
CA GLU A 121 16.86 -1.86 -0.42
C GLU A 121 15.83 -0.88 0.14
N SER A 122 14.99 -1.32 1.09
CA SER A 122 14.01 -0.43 1.72
C SER A 122 14.67 0.66 2.57
N VAL A 123 15.77 0.35 3.26
CA VAL A 123 16.53 1.31 4.07
C VAL A 123 17.17 2.36 3.16
N ILE A 124 17.78 1.95 2.05
CA ILE A 124 18.33 2.88 1.05
C ILE A 124 17.26 3.86 0.57
N VAL A 125 16.05 3.37 0.22
CA VAL A 125 14.95 4.24 -0.23
C VAL A 125 14.51 5.22 0.87
N VAL A 126 14.43 4.77 2.12
CA VAL A 126 14.05 5.62 3.26
C VAL A 126 15.11 6.70 3.51
N ASP A 127 16.39 6.33 3.49
CA ASP A 127 17.51 7.26 3.68
C ASP A 127 17.59 8.27 2.53
N GLU A 128 17.46 7.83 1.28
CA GLU A 128 17.39 8.70 0.11
C GLU A 128 16.25 9.71 0.23
N TYR A 129 15.04 9.24 0.58
CA TYR A 129 13.88 10.12 0.75
C TYR A 129 14.12 11.13 1.87
N THR A 130 14.45 10.66 3.07
CA THR A 130 14.60 11.51 4.27
C THR A 130 15.72 12.55 4.12
N ASN A 131 16.84 12.18 3.50
CA ASN A 131 17.92 13.12 3.17
C ASN A 131 17.47 14.17 2.15
N LYS A 132 16.72 13.77 1.12
CA LYS A 132 16.19 14.70 0.11
C LYS A 132 15.18 15.67 0.72
N THR A 133 14.37 15.24 1.68
CA THR A 133 13.29 16.04 2.24
C THR A 133 13.65 16.80 3.52
N GLY A 134 14.87 16.67 4.02
CA GLY A 134 15.26 17.22 5.33
C GLY A 134 14.46 16.64 6.50
N GLY A 135 13.93 15.42 6.36
CA GLY A 135 13.12 14.75 7.37
C GLY A 135 11.61 15.07 7.34
N TYR A 136 11.14 15.89 6.40
CA TYR A 136 9.72 16.22 6.24
C TYR A 136 9.07 15.49 5.05
N CYS A 137 7.75 15.53 4.90
CA CYS A 137 7.11 15.08 3.66
C CYS A 137 7.20 16.21 2.63
N LEU A 138 7.69 15.93 1.40
CA LEU A 138 7.81 16.93 0.31
C LEU A 138 6.52 17.73 0.08
N LYS A 139 5.36 17.10 0.35
CA LYS A 139 4.04 17.70 0.13
C LYS A 139 3.52 18.55 1.29
N THR A 140 4.38 18.82 2.27
CA THR A 140 4.08 19.67 3.43
C THR A 140 5.11 20.77 3.65
N SER A 141 6.27 20.70 3.00
CA SER A 141 7.23 21.80 2.97
C SER A 141 6.74 22.89 2.01
N VAL A 142 6.81 24.13 2.47
CA VAL A 142 6.24 25.32 1.82
C VAL A 142 6.95 25.68 0.51
N ASP A 143 8.07 25.02 0.20
CA ASP A 143 9.07 25.48 -0.77
C ASP A 143 9.27 24.60 -2.01
N ASP A 144 8.41 23.61 -2.29
CA ASP A 144 8.53 22.79 -3.52
C ASP A 144 7.47 23.22 -4.55
N PRO A 145 7.85 23.91 -5.65
CA PRO A 145 6.93 24.21 -6.74
C PRO A 145 6.75 22.95 -7.60
N TRP A 146 5.49 22.59 -7.78
CA TRP A 146 4.96 21.46 -8.55
C TRP A 146 5.67 21.14 -9.87
#